data_AF-A0A453LKN1-F1
#
_entry.id   AF-A0A453LKN1-F1
#
_cell.length_a   1.000
_cell.length_b   1.000
_cell.length_c   1.000
_cell.angle_alpha   90.00
_cell.angle_beta   90.00
_cell.angle_gamma   90.00
#
_symmetry.space_group_name_H-M   'P 1'
#
loop_
_entity.id
_entity.type
_entity.pdbx_description
1 polymer ?
#
loop_
_entity_poly.entity_id
_entity_poly.type
_entity_poly.pdbx_seq_one_letter_code
_entity_poly.pdbx_strand_id
1 'polypeptide(L)'
;MTEKVGNKTSVETNLTPNMINLEAEERPSAGRDKAKVERAGKGKSGGLSQELGERLDKFIEVNNQSMEDRQKVIDSQVILSNQQLETAKINNKTKLFDVYSKMLLADTSKMDDAEKARLANALSKMEPMVFPEGDSG
;
A
#
# COMPACT_ATOMS: atom_id res chain seq x y z
N MET A 1 -6.05 -13.57 61.82
CA MET A 1 -7.22 -13.85 62.68
C MET A 1 -7.82 -12.52 63.10
N THR A 2 -9.09 -12.31 62.70
CA THR A 2 -10.20 -11.60 63.38
C THR A 2 -9.92 -10.21 63.97
N GLU A 3 -10.54 -9.13 63.45
CA GLU A 3 -11.87 -8.62 63.86
C GLU A 3 -11.91 -8.32 65.38
N LYS A 4 -12.37 -7.18 65.93
CA LYS A 4 -13.36 -6.17 65.52
C LYS A 4 -13.50 -5.16 66.68
N VAL A 5 -14.21 -4.05 66.42
CA VAL A 5 -15.04 -3.29 67.40
C VAL A 5 -14.23 -2.49 68.45
N GLY A 6 -14.40 -1.19 68.65
CA GLY A 6 -15.56 -0.33 68.46
C GLY A 6 -15.93 0.30 69.81
N ASN A 7 -16.15 1.62 69.79
CA ASN A 7 -16.95 2.43 70.73
C ASN A 7 -16.26 3.32 71.78
N LYS A 8 -16.07 4.58 71.35
CA LYS A 8 -16.28 5.91 71.97
C LYS A 8 -16.75 6.03 73.44
N THR A 9 -16.06 6.88 74.21
CA THR A 9 -16.53 8.10 74.96
C THR A 9 -15.35 8.69 75.78
N SER A 10 -14.68 9.77 75.34
CA SER A 10 -14.96 11.21 75.55
C SER A 10 -14.92 11.70 77.02
N VAL A 11 -13.85 12.41 77.42
CA VAL A 11 -13.93 13.65 78.24
C VAL A 11 -12.73 14.56 77.91
N GLU A 12 -13.05 15.81 77.58
CA GLU A 12 -12.19 16.90 77.10
C GLU A 12 -11.23 17.47 78.16
N THR A 13 -10.07 17.99 77.72
CA THR A 13 -9.54 19.26 78.26
C THR A 13 -8.76 20.03 77.19
N ASN A 14 -9.49 20.99 76.61
CA ASN A 14 -9.10 22.29 76.05
C ASN A 14 -7.61 22.68 76.07
N LEU A 15 -7.00 22.83 74.88
CA LEU A 15 -5.96 23.84 74.57
C LEU A 15 -5.97 24.12 73.04
N THR A 16 -6.48 25.29 72.64
CA THR A 16 -6.33 25.91 71.31
C THR A 16 -4.91 26.52 71.18
N PRO A 17 -4.35 26.84 69.98
CA PRO A 17 -5.01 27.26 68.74
C PRO A 17 -4.40 26.71 67.42
N ASN A 18 -5.04 27.07 66.31
CA ASN A 18 -4.63 26.87 64.92
C ASN A 18 -4.81 25.48 64.30
N MET A 19 -6.07 25.13 64.05
CA MET A 19 -6.41 24.38 62.85
C MET A 19 -7.34 25.22 61.99
N ILE A 20 -6.95 25.45 60.75
CA ILE A 20 -7.80 26.01 59.71
C ILE A 20 -9.06 25.15 59.66
N ASN A 21 -10.20 25.72 60.08
CA ASN A 21 -11.47 25.03 59.98
C ASN A 21 -11.91 25.02 58.52
N LEU A 22 -11.57 23.96 57.80
CA LEU A 22 -12.03 23.67 56.43
C LEU A 22 -13.54 23.38 56.35
N GLU A 23 -14.28 23.41 57.47
CA GLU A 23 -15.71 23.08 57.54
C GLU A 23 -16.63 24.30 57.78
N ALA A 24 -16.10 25.53 57.89
CA ALA A 24 -16.94 26.74 58.08
C ALA A 24 -17.18 27.55 56.80
N GLU A 25 -16.69 27.10 55.65
CA GLU A 25 -17.09 27.65 54.37
C GLU A 25 -18.14 26.72 53.78
N GLU A 26 -19.41 27.11 53.89
CA GLU A 26 -20.46 26.57 53.04
C GLU A 26 -19.99 26.76 51.60
N ARG A 27 -19.43 25.70 51.01
CA ARG A 27 -18.99 25.72 49.62
C ARG A 27 -20.17 26.22 48.81
N PRO A 28 -20.05 27.29 48.01
CA PRO A 28 -21.16 27.86 47.28
C PRO A 28 -21.81 26.76 46.43
N SER A 29 -22.91 26.21 46.93
CA SER A 29 -23.62 25.05 46.36
C SER A 29 -24.17 25.37 44.98
N ALA A 30 -24.44 26.66 44.76
CA ALA A 30 -24.95 27.24 43.52
C ALA A 30 -24.05 27.03 42.30
N GLY A 31 -22.74 26.77 42.47
CA GLY A 31 -21.82 26.55 41.35
C GLY A 31 -21.78 25.10 40.87
N ARG A 32 -21.97 24.14 41.77
CA ARG A 32 -21.78 22.70 41.48
C ARG A 32 -22.91 22.14 40.64
N ASP A 33 -24.14 22.51 40.93
CA ASP A 33 -25.31 22.06 40.17
C ASP A 33 -25.40 22.77 38.83
N LYS A 34 -25.05 24.06 38.76
CA LYS A 34 -24.91 24.80 37.49
C LYS A 34 -23.83 24.19 36.60
N ALA A 35 -22.67 23.85 37.15
CA ALA A 35 -21.59 23.18 36.42
C ALA A 35 -21.97 21.75 35.98
N LYS A 36 -22.77 21.03 36.79
CA LYS A 36 -23.35 19.73 36.40
C LYS A 36 -24.34 19.86 35.25
N VAL A 37 -25.22 20.86 35.30
CA VAL A 37 -26.22 21.14 34.25
C VAL A 37 -25.54 21.62 32.96
N GLU A 38 -24.52 22.49 33.04
CA GLU A 38 -23.71 22.89 31.88
C GLU A 38 -22.97 21.70 31.25
N ARG A 39 -22.41 20.79 32.07
CA ARG A 39 -21.77 19.56 31.57
C ARG A 39 -22.79 18.59 30.95
N ALA A 40 -23.99 18.47 31.52
CA ALA A 40 -25.04 17.62 30.99
C ALA A 40 -25.62 18.16 29.66
N GLY A 41 -25.71 19.49 29.50
CA GLY A 41 -26.22 20.14 28.30
C GLY A 41 -25.26 20.09 27.09
N LYS A 42 -23.95 19.97 27.33
CA LYS A 42 -22.92 19.95 26.27
C LYS A 42 -22.68 18.56 25.67
N GLY A 43 -23.39 17.55 26.15
CA GLY A 43 -23.20 16.13 25.80
C GLY A 43 -23.76 15.67 24.46
N LYS A 44 -24.37 16.54 23.64
CA LYS A 44 -24.78 16.15 22.28
C LYS A 44 -23.60 16.29 21.31
N SER A 45 -22.58 15.45 21.47
CA SER A 45 -21.52 15.23 20.48
C SER A 45 -22.00 14.42 19.26
N GLY A 46 -23.32 14.23 19.10
CA GLY A 46 -23.91 13.43 18.03
C GLY A 46 -23.49 13.83 16.62
N GLY A 47 -23.16 15.11 16.39
CA GLY A 47 -22.67 15.58 15.09
C GLY A 47 -21.19 15.24 14.80
N LEU A 48 -20.31 15.30 15.81
CA LEU A 48 -18.87 15.04 15.62
C LEU A 48 -18.59 13.56 15.34
N SER A 49 -19.32 12.66 16.01
CA SER A 49 -19.17 11.22 15.76
C SER A 49 -19.71 10.80 14.39
N GLN A 50 -20.77 11.46 13.92
CA GLN A 50 -21.35 11.19 12.61
C GLN A 50 -20.45 11.74 11.49
N GLU A 51 -19.98 12.98 11.61
CA GLU A 51 -19.06 13.59 10.64
C GLU A 51 -17.74 12.79 10.53
N LEU A 52 -17.24 12.27 11.66
CA LEU A 52 -16.06 11.41 11.66
C LEU A 52 -16.33 10.07 10.95
N GLY A 53 -17.51 9.48 11.15
CA GLY A 53 -17.96 8.28 10.43
C GLY A 53 -18.01 8.50 8.92
N GLU A 54 -18.66 9.57 8.48
CA GLU A 54 -18.76 9.94 7.06
C GLU A 54 -17.37 10.18 6.42
N ARG A 55 -16.44 10.81 7.17
CA ARG A 55 -15.05 11.00 6.72
C ARG A 55 -14.28 9.67 6.62
N LEU A 56 -14.51 8.74 7.54
CA LEU A 56 -13.91 7.41 7.52
C LEU A 56 -14.43 6.59 6.33
N ASP A 57 -15.73 6.60 6.09
CA ASP A 57 -16.34 5.90 4.96
C ASP A 57 -15.79 6.43 3.63
N LYS A 58 -15.71 7.77 3.48
CA LYS A 58 -15.11 8.39 2.30
C LYS A 58 -13.63 8.07 2.14
N PHE A 59 -12.88 7.97 3.24
CA PHE A 59 -11.48 7.55 3.20
C PHE A 59 -11.35 6.10 2.70
N ILE A 60 -12.20 5.19 3.20
CA ILE A 60 -12.22 3.79 2.76
C ILE A 60 -12.57 3.70 1.27
N GLU A 61 -13.59 4.44 0.83
CA GLU A 61 -14.00 4.48 -0.58
C GLU A 61 -12.85 4.95 -1.49
N VAL A 62 -12.21 6.07 -1.15
CA VAL A 62 -11.07 6.60 -1.93
C VAL A 62 -9.89 5.63 -1.92
N ASN A 63 -9.63 4.96 -0.80
CA ASN A 63 -8.56 3.98 -0.71
C ASN A 63 -8.84 2.76 -1.61
N ASN A 64 -10.05 2.21 -1.54
CA ASN A 64 -10.48 1.10 -2.39
C ASN A 64 -10.36 1.47 -3.87
N GLN A 65 -10.85 2.65 -4.27
CA GLN A 65 -10.74 3.11 -5.65
C GLN A 65 -9.27 3.27 -6.08
N SER A 66 -8.43 3.84 -5.22
CA SER A 66 -6.99 3.95 -5.47
C SER A 66 -6.33 2.57 -5.61
N MET A 67 -6.75 1.56 -4.86
CA MET A 67 -6.21 0.20 -5.00
C MET A 67 -6.62 -0.42 -6.33
N GLU A 68 -7.89 -0.28 -6.72
CA GLU A 68 -8.38 -0.77 -8.01
C GLU A 68 -7.66 -0.11 -9.19
N ASP A 69 -7.48 1.21 -9.14
CA ASP A 69 -6.82 1.94 -10.24
C ASP A 69 -5.35 1.55 -10.37
N ARG A 70 -4.66 1.32 -9.24
CA ARG A 70 -3.30 0.75 -9.26
C ARG A 70 -3.28 -0.64 -9.86
N GLN A 71 -4.24 -1.49 -9.52
CA GLN A 71 -4.34 -2.83 -10.09
C GLN A 71 -4.53 -2.79 -11.61
N LYS A 72 -5.44 -1.92 -12.11
CA LYS A 72 -5.63 -1.73 -13.56
C LYS A 72 -4.35 -1.31 -14.28
N VAL A 73 -3.56 -0.41 -13.67
CA VAL A 73 -2.27 0.01 -14.23
C VAL A 73 -1.28 -1.15 -14.26
N ILE A 74 -1.19 -1.94 -13.20
CA ILE A 74 -0.31 -3.12 -13.14
C ILE A 74 -0.70 -4.11 -14.24
N ASP A 75 -1.98 -4.44 -14.36
CA ASP A 75 -2.48 -5.39 -15.35
C ASP A 75 -2.19 -4.89 -16.77
N SER A 76 -2.45 -3.60 -17.02
CA SER A 76 -2.14 -2.96 -18.32
C SER A 76 -0.65 -3.01 -18.63
N GLN A 77 0.21 -2.76 -17.63
CA GLN A 77 1.67 -2.78 -17.80
C GLN A 77 2.19 -4.20 -18.09
N VAL A 78 1.60 -5.23 -17.45
CA VAL A 78 1.93 -6.63 -17.73
C VAL A 78 1.57 -6.98 -19.17
N ILE A 79 0.35 -6.63 -19.62
CA ILE A 79 -0.10 -6.87 -21.00
C ILE A 79 0.82 -6.15 -21.99
N LEU A 80 1.08 -4.87 -21.78
CA LEU A 80 1.94 -4.07 -22.66
C LEU A 80 3.36 -4.62 -22.72
N SER A 81 3.94 -4.98 -21.59
CA SER A 81 5.29 -5.57 -21.51
C SER A 81 5.37 -6.88 -22.28
N ASN A 82 4.38 -7.76 -22.14
CA ASN A 82 4.33 -9.02 -22.87
C ASN A 82 4.17 -8.78 -24.37
N GLN A 83 3.29 -7.87 -24.79
CA GLN A 83 3.11 -7.52 -26.20
C GLN A 83 4.39 -6.93 -26.81
N GLN A 84 5.08 -6.04 -26.09
CA GLN A 84 6.35 -5.47 -26.53
C GLN A 84 7.43 -6.55 -26.67
N LEU A 85 7.52 -7.48 -25.72
CA LEU A 85 8.45 -8.60 -25.77
C LEU A 85 8.20 -9.49 -27.00
N GLU A 86 6.94 -9.90 -27.22
CA GLU A 86 6.60 -10.75 -28.38
C GLU A 86 6.81 -10.01 -29.70
N THR A 87 6.47 -8.72 -29.77
CA THR A 87 6.75 -7.89 -30.95
C THR A 87 8.25 -7.80 -31.22
N ALA A 88 9.07 -7.63 -30.18
CA ALA A 88 10.52 -7.58 -30.31
C ALA A 88 11.10 -8.93 -30.78
N LYS A 89 10.60 -10.06 -30.25
CA LYS A 89 10.98 -11.41 -30.70
C LYS A 89 10.63 -11.62 -32.17
N ILE A 90 9.41 -11.30 -32.58
CA ILE A 90 8.97 -11.43 -33.97
C ILE A 90 9.84 -10.56 -34.89
N ASN A 91 10.04 -9.29 -34.55
CA ASN A 91 10.87 -8.37 -35.34
C ASN A 91 12.32 -8.88 -35.47
N ASN A 92 12.88 -9.42 -34.39
CA ASN A 92 14.21 -10.03 -34.42
C ASN A 92 14.25 -11.25 -35.35
N LYS A 93 13.29 -12.18 -35.21
CA LYS A 93 13.16 -13.36 -36.08
C LYS A 93 13.00 -12.94 -37.55
N THR A 94 12.14 -11.97 -37.85
CA THR A 94 11.94 -11.45 -39.22
C THR A 94 13.21 -10.87 -39.80
N LYS A 95 13.94 -10.05 -39.05
CA LYS A 95 15.23 -9.48 -39.51
C LYS A 95 16.27 -10.57 -39.76
N LEU A 96 16.33 -11.57 -38.89
CA LEU A 96 17.25 -12.68 -39.03
C LEU A 96 16.93 -13.51 -40.29
N PHE A 97 15.65 -13.81 -40.53
CA PHE A 97 15.18 -14.46 -41.75
C PHE A 97 15.51 -13.65 -42.99
N ASP A 98 15.26 -12.34 -43.00
CA ASP A 98 15.55 -11.46 -44.13
C ASP A 98 17.05 -11.47 -44.50
N VAL A 99 17.93 -11.37 -43.50
CA VAL A 99 19.39 -11.46 -43.71
C VAL A 99 19.77 -12.85 -44.23
N TYR A 100 19.24 -13.91 -43.63
CA TYR A 100 19.53 -15.29 -44.05
C TYR A 100 19.09 -15.55 -45.51
N SER A 101 17.87 -15.11 -45.88
CA SER A 101 17.36 -15.19 -47.26
C SER A 101 18.22 -14.39 -48.24
N LYS A 102 18.66 -13.18 -47.87
CA LYS A 102 19.56 -12.37 -48.71
C LYS A 102 20.90 -13.05 -48.94
N MET A 103 21.46 -13.71 -47.93
CA MET A 103 22.71 -14.45 -48.05
C MET A 103 22.57 -15.69 -48.93
N LEU A 104 21.45 -16.41 -48.83
CA LEU A 104 21.11 -17.55 -49.69
C LEU A 104 20.96 -17.15 -51.16
N LEU A 105 20.39 -15.98 -51.42
CA LEU A 105 20.12 -15.47 -52.77
C LEU A 105 21.25 -14.59 -53.33
N ALA A 106 22.35 -14.42 -52.59
CA ALA A 106 23.47 -13.59 -53.01
C ALA A 106 24.11 -14.14 -54.30
N ASP A 107 24.47 -13.25 -55.22
CA ASP A 107 25.24 -13.63 -56.41
C ASP A 107 26.68 -13.99 -55.99
N THR A 108 27.00 -15.28 -56.07
CA THR A 108 28.32 -15.83 -55.70
C THR A 108 29.23 -16.03 -56.91
N SER A 109 28.82 -15.62 -58.12
CA SER A 109 29.57 -15.84 -59.37
C SER A 109 30.96 -15.18 -59.36
N LYS A 110 31.09 -14.06 -58.65
CA LYS A 110 32.34 -13.29 -58.54
C LYS A 110 33.13 -13.58 -57.26
N MET A 111 32.62 -14.45 -56.39
CA MET A 111 33.30 -14.80 -55.14
C MET A 111 34.41 -15.82 -55.36
N ASP A 112 35.53 -15.62 -54.69
CA ASP A 112 36.58 -16.65 -54.61
C ASP A 112 36.18 -17.81 -53.67
N ASP A 113 36.99 -18.87 -53.65
CA ASP A 113 36.69 -20.07 -52.85
C ASP A 113 36.72 -19.79 -51.34
N ALA A 114 37.54 -18.84 -50.88
CA ALA A 114 37.61 -18.47 -49.47
C ALA A 114 36.37 -17.68 -49.05
N GLU A 115 35.88 -16.78 -49.90
CA GLU A 115 34.64 -16.04 -49.71
C GLU A 115 33.42 -16.95 -49.69
N LYS A 116 33.35 -17.92 -50.62
CA LYS A 116 32.29 -18.95 -50.62
C LYS A 116 32.32 -19.80 -49.36
N ALA A 117 33.50 -20.20 -48.89
CA ALA A 117 33.65 -20.94 -47.65
C ALA A 117 33.19 -20.13 -46.42
N ARG A 118 33.48 -18.82 -46.39
CA ARG A 118 32.97 -17.92 -45.33
C ARG A 118 31.46 -17.77 -45.38
N LEU A 119 30.87 -17.61 -46.57
CA LEU A 119 29.42 -17.54 -46.75
C LEU A 119 28.74 -18.82 -46.26
N ALA A 120 29.23 -19.99 -46.67
CA ALA A 120 28.70 -21.28 -46.24
C ALA A 120 28.81 -21.46 -44.70
N ASN A 121 29.94 -21.06 -44.11
CA ASN A 121 30.13 -21.10 -42.65
C ASN A 121 29.16 -20.16 -41.93
N ALA A 122 28.96 -18.95 -42.44
CA ALA A 122 28.03 -17.98 -41.86
C ALA A 122 26.58 -18.46 -41.95
N LEU A 123 26.16 -19.03 -43.09
CA LEU A 123 24.83 -19.64 -43.24
C LEU A 123 24.63 -20.79 -42.24
N SER A 124 25.59 -21.71 -42.12
CA SER A 124 25.51 -22.83 -41.17
C SER A 124 25.42 -22.36 -39.70
N LYS A 125 26.08 -21.25 -39.35
CA LYS A 125 25.97 -20.66 -38.00
C LYS A 125 24.64 -19.96 -37.76
N MET A 126 24.04 -19.38 -38.79
CA MET A 126 22.74 -18.69 -38.70
C MET A 126 21.56 -19.65 -38.75
N GLU A 127 21.69 -20.79 -39.42
CA GLU A 127 20.65 -21.81 -39.57
C GLU A 127 19.95 -22.20 -38.25
N PRO A 128 20.65 -22.56 -37.15
CA PRO A 128 20.00 -22.90 -35.89
C PRO A 128 19.35 -21.69 -35.19
N MET A 129 19.76 -20.46 -35.54
CA MET A 129 19.13 -19.23 -35.01
C MET A 129 17.81 -18.93 -35.74
N VAL A 130 17.73 -19.30 -37.02
CA VAL A 130 16.55 -19.14 -37.89
C VAL A 130 15.55 -20.28 -37.65
N PHE A 131 16.06 -21.51 -37.48
CA PHE A 131 15.32 -22.75 -37.29
C PHE A 131 15.76 -23.45 -35.99
N PRO A 132 15.31 -22.97 -34.82
CA PRO A 132 15.62 -23.62 -33.55
C PRO A 132 14.95 -25.01 -33.48
N GLU A 133 15.62 -25.99 -32.84
CA GLU A 133 15.26 -27.43 -32.79
C GLU A 133 13.91 -27.78 -32.12
N GLY A 134 13.05 -26.79 -31.84
CA GLY A 134 11.69 -26.97 -31.31
C GLY A 134 10.58 -26.37 -32.19
N ASP A 135 10.92 -25.83 -33.36
CA ASP A 135 9.99 -25.17 -34.31
C ASP A 135 9.68 -26.04 -35.54
N SER A 136 9.85 -27.37 -35.42
CA SER A 136 9.32 -28.34 -36.38
C SER A 136 7.82 -28.50 -36.12
N GLY A 137 7.01 -27.80 -36.91
CA GLY A 137 5.55 -27.91 -36.92
C GLY A 137 5.03 -29.30 -37.30
#